data_AF-A0A7S2A385-F1
#
_entry.id   AF-A0A7S2A385-F1
#
_cell.length_a   1.000
_cell.length_b   1.000
_cell.length_c   1.000
_cell.angle_alpha   90.00
_cell.angle_beta   90.00
_cell.angle_gamma   90.00
#
_symmetry.space_group_name_H-M   'P 1'
#
loop_
_entity.id
_entity.type
_entity.pdbx_description
1 polymer ?
#
loop_
_entity_poly.entity_id
_entity_poly.type
_entity_poly.pdbx_seq_one_letter_code
_entity_poly.pdbx_strand_id
1 'polypeptide(L)'
;DDYQYGHGTHVVGTIVGRRATDGVTESDGAADGVARSAKVAFADIGFPSGSLFVPSNIRVLKTGRTGTPRAHIHSASWGSETAQYTTTARDFDRYMYENDDFLVNVAAGNGGRDDKLYTVGSP
;
A
#
# COMPACT_ATOMS: atom_id res chain seq x y z
N ASP A 1 -6.07 12.49 19.76
CA ASP A 1 -4.72 11.92 19.61
C ASP A 1 -4.64 10.97 18.44
N ASP A 2 -4.22 11.55 17.31
CA ASP A 2 -3.82 10.96 16.02
C ASP A 2 -2.37 10.39 16.08
N TYR A 3 -1.96 9.91 17.26
CA TYR A 3 -0.53 9.88 17.59
C TYR A 3 0.24 8.62 17.15
N GLN A 4 -0.37 7.58 16.57
CA GLN A 4 0.42 6.35 16.33
C GLN A 4 0.41 5.64 14.98
N TYR A 5 -0.50 5.88 14.03
CA TYR A 5 -0.45 5.13 12.76
C TYR A 5 -0.70 5.97 11.50
N GLY A 6 -0.13 7.18 11.46
CA GLY A 6 -0.09 8.04 10.26
C GLY A 6 0.66 7.45 9.05
N HIS A 7 1.17 6.22 9.14
CA HIS A 7 1.80 5.49 8.07
C HIS A 7 0.91 5.41 6.81
N GLY A 8 -0.34 5.01 6.97
CA GLY A 8 -1.29 4.91 5.85
C GLY A 8 -1.50 6.26 5.15
N THR A 9 -1.74 7.31 5.94
CA THR A 9 -1.91 8.70 5.48
C THR A 9 -0.66 9.21 4.76
N HIS A 10 0.53 8.94 5.29
CA HIS A 10 1.80 9.33 4.66
C HIS A 10 2.04 8.61 3.33
N VAL A 11 1.80 7.29 3.29
CA VAL A 11 1.94 6.49 2.06
C VAL A 11 0.98 6.98 0.98
N VAL A 12 -0.32 7.12 1.30
CA VAL A 12 -1.30 7.58 0.31
C VAL A 12 -1.04 9.02 -0.13
N GLY A 13 -0.61 9.89 0.79
CA GLY A 13 -0.21 11.28 0.49
C GLY A 13 0.98 11.35 -0.47
N THR A 14 1.98 10.48 -0.31
CA THR A 14 3.12 10.39 -1.22
C THR A 14 2.70 10.01 -2.66
N ILE A 15 1.65 9.20 -2.81
CA ILE A 15 1.17 8.73 -4.11
C ILE A 15 0.23 9.75 -4.76
N VAL A 16 -0.87 10.10 -4.09
CA VAL A 16 -1.98 10.89 -4.66
C VAL A 16 -2.32 12.15 -3.87
N GLY A 17 -1.55 12.49 -2.84
CA GLY A 17 -1.82 13.65 -2.00
C GLY A 17 -1.77 14.94 -2.81
N ARG A 18 -2.75 15.81 -2.58
CA ARG A 18 -2.68 17.21 -3.02
C ARG A 18 -2.38 18.07 -1.81
N ARG A 19 -1.32 18.86 -1.88
CA ARG A 19 -0.92 19.71 -0.76
C ARG A 19 -2.02 20.73 -0.45
N ALA A 20 -2.27 20.97 0.83
CA ALA A 20 -3.13 22.05 1.31
C ALA A 20 -2.40 22.88 2.37
N THR A 21 -2.63 24.20 2.39
CA THR A 21 -1.94 25.10 3.33
C THR A 21 -2.51 25.07 4.75
N ASP A 22 -3.77 24.71 4.89
CA ASP A 22 -4.56 24.69 6.13
C ASP A 22 -5.37 23.37 6.27
N GLY A 23 -5.04 22.36 5.45
CA GLY A 23 -5.78 21.11 5.35
C GLY A 23 -7.04 21.16 4.47
N VAL A 24 -7.39 22.32 3.91
CA VAL A 24 -8.60 22.52 3.08
C VAL A 24 -8.27 23.23 1.76
N THR A 25 -7.52 24.33 1.83
CA THR A 25 -7.10 25.18 0.73
C THR A 25 -5.96 24.53 -0.02
N GLU A 26 -6.28 23.92 -1.16
CA GLU A 26 -5.30 23.28 -2.04
C GLU A 26 -4.25 24.27 -2.56
N SER A 27 -3.01 23.81 -2.64
CA SER A 27 -1.87 24.57 -3.14
C SER A 27 -0.85 23.62 -3.74
N ASP A 28 -0.16 23.98 -4.81
CA ASP A 28 0.94 23.15 -5.32
C ASP A 28 2.20 23.35 -4.46
N GLY A 29 3.08 22.34 -4.39
CA GLY A 29 4.37 22.45 -3.73
C GLY A 29 5.09 21.12 -3.49
N ALA A 30 6.20 21.16 -2.74
CA ALA A 30 7.06 19.99 -2.51
C ALA A 30 6.38 18.81 -1.78
N ALA A 31 5.20 19.03 -1.19
CA ALA A 31 4.42 18.00 -0.50
C ALA A 31 3.32 17.38 -1.38
N ASP A 32 3.28 17.70 -2.68
CA ASP A 32 2.39 17.02 -3.62
C ASP A 32 2.83 15.58 -3.87
N GLY A 33 1.86 14.67 -3.88
CA GLY A 33 2.06 13.30 -4.32
C GLY A 33 2.35 13.23 -5.82
N VAL A 34 3.04 12.16 -6.21
CA VAL A 34 3.50 11.95 -7.59
C VAL A 34 2.35 12.01 -8.60
N ALA A 35 1.18 11.50 -8.24
CA ALA A 35 -0.03 11.44 -9.05
C ALA A 35 -1.22 12.15 -8.37
N ARG A 36 -1.05 13.41 -7.95
CA ARG A 36 -2.04 14.21 -7.20
C ARG A 36 -3.44 14.38 -7.84
N SER A 37 -3.60 14.07 -9.13
CA SER A 37 -4.90 14.10 -9.82
C SER A 37 -5.56 12.72 -9.97
N ALA A 38 -4.89 11.64 -9.53
CA ALA A 38 -5.45 10.31 -9.54
C ALA A 38 -6.48 10.11 -8.43
N LYS A 39 -7.33 9.10 -8.57
CA LYS A 39 -8.28 8.68 -7.53
C LYS A 39 -7.67 7.54 -6.72
N VAL A 40 -8.05 7.47 -5.44
CA VAL A 40 -7.62 6.39 -4.55
C VAL A 40 -8.82 5.63 -3.99
N ALA A 41 -8.67 4.31 -3.89
CA ALA A 41 -9.44 3.49 -2.99
C ALA A 41 -8.52 3.09 -1.84
N PHE A 42 -8.93 3.35 -0.61
CA PHE A 42 -8.11 3.10 0.58
C PHE A 42 -8.70 1.94 1.39
N ALA A 43 -7.87 0.95 1.68
CA ALA A 43 -8.23 -0.19 2.53
C ALA A 43 -7.50 -0.06 3.86
N ASP A 44 -8.22 0.25 4.94
CA ASP A 44 -7.63 0.25 6.27
C ASP A 44 -7.52 -1.19 6.79
N ILE A 45 -6.29 -1.62 7.05
CA ILE A 45 -5.94 -2.92 7.62
C ILE A 45 -5.25 -2.78 8.98
N GLY A 46 -5.15 -1.56 9.51
CA GLY A 46 -4.55 -1.30 10.82
C GLY A 46 -5.47 -1.75 11.95
N PHE A 47 -4.89 -2.31 13.00
CA PHE A 47 -5.57 -2.58 14.26
C PHE A 47 -5.11 -1.58 15.34
N PRO A 48 -5.93 -1.23 16.34
CA PRO A 48 -5.52 -0.32 17.41
C PRO A 48 -4.26 -0.72 18.18
N SER A 49 -3.90 -2.02 18.17
CA SER A 49 -2.68 -2.56 18.75
C SER A 49 -1.41 -2.28 17.92
N GLY A 50 -1.52 -1.72 16.72
CA GLY A 50 -0.41 -1.50 15.79
C GLY A 50 -0.07 -2.68 14.89
N SER A 51 -0.76 -3.82 15.05
CA SER A 51 -0.67 -4.94 14.13
C SER A 51 -1.51 -4.71 12.88
N LEU A 52 -1.18 -5.42 11.80
CA LEU A 52 -1.99 -5.45 10.59
C LEU A 52 -2.93 -6.66 10.61
N PHE A 53 -4.20 -6.43 10.27
CA PHE A 53 -5.14 -7.48 9.92
C PHE A 53 -5.19 -7.60 8.40
N VAL A 54 -4.22 -8.33 7.83
CA VAL A 54 -4.22 -8.65 6.40
C VAL A 54 -5.28 -9.73 6.16
N PRO A 55 -6.33 -9.46 5.36
CA PRO A 55 -7.29 -10.49 5.02
C PRO A 55 -6.57 -11.66 4.36
N SER A 56 -6.86 -12.90 4.78
CA SER A 56 -6.24 -14.14 4.28
C SER A 56 -6.60 -14.49 2.83
N ASN A 57 -7.06 -13.51 2.04
CA ASN A 57 -7.58 -13.71 0.70
C ASN A 57 -7.32 -12.48 -0.18
N ILE A 58 -7.61 -12.68 -1.46
CA ILE A 58 -7.58 -11.67 -2.51
C ILE A 58 -8.47 -10.44 -2.26
N ARG A 59 -9.22 -10.37 -1.16
CA ARG A 59 -10.12 -9.23 -0.89
C ARG A 59 -9.33 -7.93 -0.82
N VAL A 60 -8.12 -7.93 -0.26
CA VAL A 60 -7.29 -6.72 -0.22
C VAL A 60 -6.98 -6.19 -1.63
N LEU A 61 -6.76 -7.10 -2.59
CA LEU A 61 -6.52 -6.74 -4.00
C LEU A 61 -7.81 -6.39 -4.76
N LYS A 62 -8.96 -6.89 -4.31
CA LYS A 62 -10.27 -6.53 -4.88
C LYS A 62 -10.77 -5.17 -4.40
N THR A 63 -10.34 -4.70 -3.23
CA THR A 63 -10.74 -3.39 -2.70
C THR A 63 -10.35 -2.29 -3.69
N GLY A 64 -11.34 -1.55 -4.17
CA GLY A 64 -11.13 -0.48 -5.16
C GLY A 64 -10.99 -0.96 -6.61
N ARG A 65 -10.71 -2.25 -6.85
CA ARG A 65 -10.68 -2.81 -8.20
C ARG A 65 -12.08 -2.97 -8.78
N THR A 66 -13.00 -3.55 -8.00
CA THR A 66 -14.40 -3.71 -8.42
C THR A 66 -15.21 -2.49 -8.02
N GLY A 67 -15.70 -1.74 -9.00
CA GLY A 67 -16.48 -0.51 -8.79
C GLY A 67 -15.70 0.76 -9.14
N THR A 68 -16.16 1.91 -8.67
CA THR A 68 -15.46 3.21 -8.82
C THR A 68 -14.50 3.38 -7.63
N PRO A 69 -13.20 3.69 -7.82
CA PRO A 69 -12.55 4.26 -9.00
C PRO A 69 -11.98 3.26 -10.02
N ARG A 70 -12.11 1.95 -9.82
CA ARG A 70 -11.51 0.89 -10.63
C ARG A 70 -9.98 1.00 -10.64
N ALA A 71 -9.38 0.67 -9.50
CA ALA A 71 -7.94 0.70 -9.32
C ALA A 71 -7.22 -0.23 -10.31
N HIS A 72 -6.11 0.27 -10.87
CA HIS A 72 -5.19 -0.45 -11.73
C HIS A 72 -3.81 -0.66 -11.07
N ILE A 73 -3.56 0.04 -9.97
CA ILE A 73 -2.31 -0.06 -9.19
C ILE A 73 -2.70 -0.28 -7.74
N HIS A 74 -2.06 -1.26 -7.09
CA HIS A 74 -2.18 -1.53 -5.66
C HIS A 74 -0.83 -1.33 -4.99
N SER A 75 -0.75 -0.42 -4.02
CA SER A 75 0.47 -0.17 -3.24
C SER A 75 0.35 -0.81 -1.86
N ALA A 76 1.30 -1.69 -1.54
CA ALA A 76 1.38 -2.40 -0.27
C ALA A 76 2.71 -2.09 0.43
N SER A 77 2.72 -1.07 1.28
CA SER A 77 3.87 -0.72 2.13
C SER A 77 3.85 -1.52 3.45
N TRP A 78 3.69 -2.83 3.33
CA TRP A 78 3.65 -3.80 4.42
C TRP A 78 4.10 -5.16 3.90
N GLY A 79 4.43 -6.07 4.82
CA GLY A 79 4.85 -7.42 4.48
C GLY A 79 5.28 -8.20 5.72
N SER A 80 5.80 -9.40 5.50
CA SER A 80 6.31 -10.30 6.54
C SER A 80 7.83 -10.45 6.48
N GLU A 81 8.46 -10.66 7.64
CA GLU A 81 9.91 -10.78 7.76
C GLU A 81 10.52 -12.04 7.08
N THR A 82 9.70 -12.89 6.46
CA THR A 82 10.17 -14.06 5.74
C THR A 82 10.51 -13.73 4.28
N ALA A 83 11.62 -14.31 3.81
CA ALA A 83 12.00 -14.32 2.40
C ALA A 83 11.36 -15.48 1.62
N GLN A 84 10.53 -16.29 2.28
CA GLN A 84 9.87 -17.43 1.64
C GLN A 84 8.73 -16.96 0.74
N TYR A 85 8.52 -17.70 -0.35
CA TYR A 85 7.33 -17.55 -1.18
C TYR A 85 6.11 -18.12 -0.44
N THR A 86 5.36 -17.23 0.21
CA THR A 86 4.20 -17.62 1.01
C THR A 86 2.96 -17.85 0.13
N THR A 87 1.88 -18.33 0.75
CA THR A 87 0.57 -18.39 0.10
C THR A 87 0.08 -17.01 -0.34
N THR A 88 0.42 -15.95 0.38
CA THR A 88 0.05 -14.56 0.03
C THR A 88 0.78 -14.12 -1.23
N ALA A 89 2.09 -14.37 -1.33
CA ALA A 89 2.88 -14.09 -2.53
C ALA A 89 2.28 -14.82 -3.76
N ARG A 90 1.94 -16.10 -3.61
CA ARG A 90 1.27 -16.88 -4.65
C ARG A 90 -0.07 -16.30 -5.09
N ASP A 91 -0.89 -15.85 -4.14
CA ASP A 91 -2.20 -15.31 -4.44
C ASP A 91 -2.10 -13.93 -5.14
N PHE A 92 -1.08 -13.14 -4.81
CA PHE A 92 -0.77 -11.88 -5.50
C PHE A 92 -0.32 -12.13 -6.94
N ASP A 93 0.62 -13.06 -7.16
CA ASP A 93 1.08 -13.43 -8.50
C ASP A 93 -0.04 -13.96 -9.37
N ARG A 94 -0.86 -14.89 -8.84
CA ARG A 94 -2.03 -15.41 -9.56
C ARG A 94 -2.99 -14.28 -9.95
N TYR A 95 -3.21 -13.30 -9.08
CA TYR A 95 -4.12 -12.21 -9.38
C TYR A 95 -3.64 -11.28 -10.48
N MET A 96 -2.36 -10.92 -10.47
CA MET A 96 -1.76 -10.13 -11.55
C MET A 96 -1.79 -10.91 -12.86
N TYR A 97 -1.52 -12.23 -12.83
CA TYR A 97 -1.62 -13.09 -14.00
C TYR A 97 -3.05 -13.20 -14.56
N GLU A 98 -4.07 -13.19 -13.70
CA GLU A 98 -5.49 -13.21 -14.12
C GLU A 98 -6.02 -11.82 -14.51
N ASN A 99 -5.25 -10.74 -14.27
CA ASN A 99 -5.65 -9.35 -14.50
C ASN A 99 -4.47 -8.53 -15.07
N ASP A 100 -4.23 -8.66 -16.38
CA ASP A 100 -3.10 -8.02 -17.08
C ASP A 100 -3.03 -6.48 -16.91
N ASP A 101 -4.13 -5.83 -16.55
CA ASP A 101 -4.23 -4.38 -16.30
C ASP A 101 -4.09 -3.98 -14.82
N PHE A 102 -3.52 -4.86 -13.99
CA PHE A 102 -3.38 -4.64 -12.54
C PHE A 102 -1.93 -4.84 -12.05
N LEU A 103 -1.31 -3.76 -11.57
CA LEU A 103 0.04 -3.75 -11.04
C LEU A 103 0.04 -3.72 -9.50
N VAL A 104 0.79 -4.62 -8.87
CA VAL A 104 1.06 -4.54 -7.42
C VAL A 104 2.47 -4.04 -7.16
N ASN A 105 2.61 -3.04 -6.29
CA ASN A 105 3.88 -2.53 -5.79
C ASN A 105 4.00 -2.84 -4.29
N VAL A 106 4.95 -3.70 -3.91
CA VAL A 106 5.17 -4.14 -2.52
C VAL A 106 6.51 -3.62 -2.03
N ALA A 107 6.56 -3.13 -0.79
CA ALA A 107 7.82 -2.75 -0.16
C ALA A 107 8.69 -3.98 0.11
N ALA A 108 9.99 -3.90 -0.16
CA ALA A 108 10.97 -4.95 0.17
C ALA A 108 11.27 -5.07 1.69
N GLY A 109 10.55 -4.29 2.50
CA GLY A 109 10.71 -4.09 3.94
C GLY A 109 12.09 -3.64 4.42
N ASN A 110 12.22 -3.58 5.75
CA ASN A 110 13.24 -2.78 6.42
C ASN A 110 14.24 -3.62 7.24
N GLY A 111 14.23 -4.95 7.07
CA GLY A 111 15.08 -5.88 7.83
C GLY A 111 16.52 -6.01 7.34
N GLY A 112 16.90 -5.28 6.28
CA GLY A 112 18.25 -5.34 5.71
C GLY A 112 19.34 -4.99 6.74
N ARG A 113 20.32 -5.88 6.91
CA ARG A 113 21.48 -5.68 7.78
C ARG A 113 22.68 -6.48 7.28
N ASP A 114 23.88 -5.89 7.37
CA ASP A 114 25.18 -6.54 7.12
C ASP A 114 25.26 -7.30 5.77
N ASP A 115 24.68 -6.74 4.69
CA ASP A 115 24.62 -7.34 3.34
C ASP A 115 23.99 -8.75 3.27
N LYS A 116 23.13 -9.10 4.23
CA LYS A 116 22.44 -10.39 4.29
C LYS A 116 21.01 -10.31 3.76
N LEU A 117 20.47 -11.45 3.33
CA LEU A 117 19.14 -11.64 2.71
C LEU A 117 17.93 -11.42 3.66
N TYR A 118 17.99 -10.46 4.57
CA TYR A 118 16.94 -10.17 5.56
C TYR A 118 15.92 -9.12 5.08
N THR A 119 15.88 -8.83 3.79
CA THR A 119 14.87 -7.94 3.21
C THR A 119 13.58 -8.74 3.02
N VAL A 120 12.56 -8.37 3.80
CA VAL A 120 11.15 -8.82 3.78
C VAL A 120 10.65 -9.05 2.35
N GLY A 121 10.20 -10.27 2.03
CA GLY A 121 9.94 -10.68 0.64
C GLY A 121 8.48 -10.99 0.30
N SER A 122 7.60 -11.11 1.29
CA SER A 122 6.19 -11.40 1.05
C SER A 122 5.31 -10.27 1.57
N PRO A 123 4.36 -9.74 0.77
CA PRO A 123 3.21 -9.05 1.33
C PRO A 123 2.52 -9.98 2.34
#